data_AF-A0A6P0YJZ4-F1
#
_entry.id   AF-A0A6P0YJZ4-F1
#
_cell.length_a   1.000
_cell.length_b   1.000
_cell.length_c   1.000
_cell.angle_alpha   90.00
_cell.angle_beta   90.00
_cell.angle_gamma   90.00
#
_symmetry.space_group_name_H-M   'P 1'
#
loop_
_entity.id
_entity.type
_entity.pdbx_description
1 polymer ?
#
loop_
_entity_poly.entity_id
_entity_poly.type
_entity_poly.pdbx_seq_one_letter_code
_entity_poly.pdbx_strand_id
1 'polypeptide(L)'
;MVQKTRTELQELFKTGAKPSQQDFTDFIESTLNRMDDGIEKPSGAGVPLKIMAQGDDEKLLDFYRSKTKTWSISQKSGDEEGLNISNSSGESKLFIDSSSGNVGIGTTTPEAKLSVNGDLQVDILTVNQLAINKVKDDDDIEDTHKLKIYGGDLVFKVADNANNQGILFQNSGGHYTWRIYRTIDSADTYPSLRIAGGGSSSITDLQDAMTIFHDGNVGIGTTSPGAKLEVNGDIKVEGKFIGNLKIKDTR
;
A
#
# COMPACT_ATOMS: atom_id res chain seq x y z
N MET A 1 -37.80 29.12 -1.80
CA MET A 1 -38.42 29.43 -0.49
C MET A 1 -37.62 30.56 0.13
N VAL A 2 -38.26 31.71 0.41
CA VAL A 2 -37.63 32.73 1.24
C VAL A 2 -38.02 32.37 2.68
N GLN A 3 -37.15 31.65 3.38
CA GLN A 3 -37.34 31.40 4.81
C GLN A 3 -37.09 32.71 5.54
N LYS A 4 -38.14 33.29 6.13
CA LYS A 4 -38.01 34.39 7.09
C LYS A 4 -37.06 33.96 8.21
N THR A 5 -36.17 34.85 8.63
CA THR A 5 -35.31 34.59 9.79
C THR A 5 -36.16 34.38 11.04
N ARG A 6 -35.61 33.69 12.05
CA ARG A 6 -36.31 33.50 13.33
C ARG A 6 -36.72 34.84 13.97
N THR A 7 -35.91 35.88 13.78
CA THR A 7 -36.22 37.25 14.24
C THR A 7 -37.44 37.84 13.53
N GLU A 8 -37.54 37.69 12.20
CA GLU A 8 -38.70 38.14 11.44
C GLU A 8 -39.96 37.35 11.77
N LEU A 9 -39.83 36.04 12.06
CA LEU A 9 -40.94 35.22 12.53
C LEU A 9 -41.44 35.69 13.91
N GLN A 10 -40.55 36.00 14.85
CA GLN A 10 -40.94 36.49 16.18
C GLN A 10 -41.79 37.77 16.15
N GLU A 11 -41.56 38.66 15.20
CA GLU A 11 -42.34 39.89 15.01
C GLU A 11 -43.81 39.61 14.65
N LEU A 12 -44.07 38.49 13.95
CA LEU A 12 -45.41 38.09 13.50
C LEU A 12 -46.26 37.48 14.63
N PHE A 13 -45.63 36.98 15.70
CA PHE A 13 -46.29 36.29 16.83
C PHE A 13 -46.33 37.10 18.13
N LYS A 14 -46.29 38.44 18.04
CA LYS A 14 -46.44 39.33 19.21
C LYS A 14 -47.87 39.34 19.75
N THR A 15 -48.02 39.72 21.01
CA THR A 15 -49.34 39.87 21.66
C THR A 15 -50.24 40.79 20.84
N GLY A 16 -51.43 40.29 20.46
CA GLY A 16 -52.40 41.03 19.66
C GLY A 16 -52.20 40.93 18.14
N ALA A 17 -51.10 40.34 17.66
CA ALA A 17 -50.92 40.04 16.25
C ALA A 17 -51.83 38.88 15.81
N LYS A 18 -52.21 38.88 14.52
CA LYS A 18 -52.95 37.78 13.87
C LYS A 18 -52.09 37.16 12.76
N PRO A 19 -51.23 36.19 13.09
CA PRO A 19 -50.46 35.47 12.09
C PRO A 19 -51.37 34.76 11.08
N SER A 20 -50.97 34.78 9.82
CA SER A 20 -51.66 34.05 8.74
C SER A 20 -51.34 32.55 8.79
N GLN A 21 -52.11 31.74 8.05
CA GLN A 21 -51.80 30.32 7.86
C GLN A 21 -50.36 30.12 7.34
N GLN A 22 -49.90 30.96 6.41
CA GLN A 22 -48.55 30.88 5.88
C GLN A 22 -47.49 31.17 6.95
N ASP A 23 -47.75 32.10 7.88
CA ASP A 23 -46.81 32.39 8.98
C ASP A 23 -46.66 31.19 9.93
N PHE A 24 -47.73 30.41 10.11
CA PHE A 24 -47.66 29.15 10.85
C PHE A 24 -46.89 28.06 10.09
N THR A 25 -47.08 27.95 8.77
CA THR A 25 -46.27 27.06 7.93
C THR A 25 -44.79 27.41 8.03
N ASP A 26 -44.44 28.69 7.84
CA ASP A 26 -43.06 29.19 7.92
C ASP A 26 -42.47 28.91 9.32
N PHE A 27 -43.26 29.05 10.38
CA PHE A 27 -42.82 28.74 11.75
C PHE A 27 -42.54 27.25 11.95
N ILE A 28 -43.45 26.37 11.52
CA ILE A 28 -43.29 24.91 11.66
C ILE A 28 -42.05 24.45 10.89
N GLU A 29 -41.89 24.88 9.64
CA GLU A 29 -40.74 24.54 8.79
C GLU A 29 -39.42 25.15 9.30
N SER A 30 -39.46 26.18 10.14
CA SER A 30 -38.26 26.78 10.75
C SER A 30 -37.75 26.03 12.00
N THR A 31 -38.47 25.02 12.46
CA THR A 31 -38.14 24.22 13.65
C THR A 31 -37.64 22.83 13.27
N LEU A 32 -36.76 22.26 14.10
CA LEU A 32 -36.31 20.87 13.93
C LEU A 32 -37.34 19.90 14.53
N ASN A 33 -37.80 18.94 13.72
CA ASN A 33 -38.62 17.81 14.12
C ASN A 33 -37.75 16.57 14.35
N ARG A 34 -37.81 15.98 15.54
CA ARG A 34 -36.96 14.83 15.94
C ARG A 34 -37.18 13.56 15.10
N MET A 35 -38.41 13.34 14.62
CA MET A 35 -38.76 12.15 13.82
C MET A 35 -38.43 12.39 12.35
N ASP A 36 -38.78 13.57 11.84
CA ASP A 36 -38.64 13.87 10.41
C ASP A 36 -37.20 14.25 10.05
N ASP A 37 -36.52 15.03 10.89
CA ASP A 37 -35.14 15.50 10.63
C ASP A 37 -34.06 14.55 11.19
N GLY A 38 -34.45 13.50 11.92
CA GLY A 38 -33.53 12.48 12.44
C GLY A 38 -32.53 12.96 13.50
N ILE A 39 -32.67 14.18 14.04
CA ILE A 39 -31.78 14.75 15.05
C ILE A 39 -32.45 14.70 16.44
N GLU A 40 -31.85 13.94 17.37
CA GLU A 40 -32.35 13.80 18.74
C GLU A 40 -31.22 14.00 19.75
N LYS A 41 -31.42 14.87 20.75
CA LYS A 41 -30.62 14.87 22.00
C LYS A 41 -31.44 14.18 23.10
N PRO A 42 -31.18 12.90 23.41
CA PRO A 42 -31.96 12.19 24.42
C PRO A 42 -31.76 12.80 25.80
N SER A 43 -32.79 12.73 26.63
CA SER A 43 -32.72 13.14 28.03
C SER A 43 -31.88 12.14 28.84
N GLY A 44 -30.82 12.62 29.48
CA GLY A 44 -29.96 11.81 30.34
C GLY A 44 -28.55 12.38 30.39
N ALA A 45 -27.96 12.46 31.57
CA ALA A 45 -26.57 12.89 31.69
C ALA A 45 -25.67 11.91 30.93
N GLY A 46 -24.83 12.44 30.03
CA GLY A 46 -23.88 11.63 29.26
C GLY A 46 -24.42 10.96 27.99
N VAL A 47 -25.69 11.14 27.62
CA VAL A 47 -26.21 10.58 26.36
C VAL A 47 -25.80 11.48 25.18
N PRO A 48 -25.12 10.94 24.14
CA PRO A 48 -24.68 11.74 23.00
C PRO A 48 -25.85 12.17 22.10
N LEU A 49 -25.61 13.15 21.25
CA LEU A 49 -26.51 13.49 20.15
C LEU A 49 -26.66 12.28 19.22
N LYS A 50 -27.89 11.96 18.84
CA LYS A 50 -28.20 10.97 17.81
C LYS A 50 -28.55 11.70 16.51
N ILE A 51 -28.02 11.18 15.42
CA ILE A 51 -28.34 11.59 14.05
C ILE A 51 -28.70 10.31 13.32
N MET A 52 -29.88 10.29 12.70
CA MET A 52 -30.36 9.19 11.88
C MET A 52 -30.26 9.60 10.42
N ALA A 53 -29.46 8.88 9.66
CA ALA A 53 -29.39 9.07 8.23
C ALA A 53 -30.60 8.42 7.52
N GLN A 54 -30.97 8.98 6.38
CA GLN A 54 -32.00 8.44 5.49
C GLN A 54 -31.55 8.49 4.03
N GLY A 55 -32.19 7.69 3.18
CA GLY A 55 -31.87 7.59 1.75
C GLY A 55 -30.66 6.71 1.43
N ASP A 56 -30.40 6.53 0.14
CA ASP A 56 -29.47 5.50 -0.35
C ASP A 56 -28.02 5.65 0.15
N ASP A 57 -27.54 6.90 0.26
CA ASP A 57 -26.19 7.22 0.74
C ASP A 57 -26.10 7.32 2.27
N GLU A 58 -27.22 7.30 2.98
CA GLU A 58 -27.28 7.52 4.43
C GLU A 58 -26.43 8.73 4.90
N LYS A 59 -26.70 9.92 4.33
CA LYS A 59 -25.98 11.16 4.68
C LYS A 59 -26.33 11.64 6.09
N LEU A 60 -25.31 11.98 6.86
CA LEU A 60 -25.43 12.50 8.23
C LEU A 60 -25.24 14.01 8.31
N LEU A 61 -24.19 14.54 7.68
CA LEU A 61 -23.83 15.95 7.82
C LEU A 61 -23.09 16.48 6.58
N ASP A 62 -23.57 17.59 6.04
CA ASP A 62 -22.91 18.34 4.96
C ASP A 62 -22.20 19.58 5.50
N PHE A 63 -20.94 19.76 5.09
CA PHE A 63 -20.11 20.90 5.47
C PHE A 63 -20.01 21.88 4.32
N TYR A 64 -20.34 23.15 4.59
CA TYR A 64 -20.34 24.21 3.59
C TYR A 64 -19.22 25.22 3.84
N ARG A 65 -18.62 25.70 2.75
CA ARG A 65 -17.74 26.88 2.74
C ARG A 65 -18.28 27.86 1.71
N SER A 66 -18.56 29.10 2.12
CA SER A 66 -19.11 30.15 1.25
C SER A 66 -20.38 29.73 0.50
N LYS A 67 -21.29 28.99 1.16
CA LYS A 67 -22.54 28.42 0.60
C LYS A 67 -22.35 27.28 -0.41
N THR A 68 -21.13 26.81 -0.63
CA THR A 68 -20.85 25.62 -1.44
C THR A 68 -20.55 24.43 -0.54
N LYS A 69 -21.19 23.28 -0.80
CA LYS A 69 -20.85 22.03 -0.09
C LYS A 69 -19.41 21.65 -0.40
N THR A 70 -18.64 21.29 0.62
CA THR A 70 -17.22 20.93 0.51
C THR A 70 -16.95 19.49 0.94
N TRP A 71 -17.62 19.04 1.98
CA TRP A 71 -17.47 17.70 2.53
C TRP A 71 -18.83 17.17 2.99
N SER A 72 -18.97 15.85 3.01
CA SER A 72 -20.12 15.15 3.59
C SER A 72 -19.63 14.00 4.46
N ILE A 73 -20.32 13.76 5.57
CA ILE A 73 -20.19 12.53 6.37
C ILE A 73 -21.44 11.69 6.14
N SER A 74 -21.26 10.41 5.85
CA SER A 74 -22.35 9.44 5.64
C SER A 74 -22.04 8.08 6.25
N GLN A 75 -23.05 7.22 6.39
CA GLN A 75 -22.90 5.83 6.89
C GLN A 75 -22.88 4.78 5.77
N LYS A 76 -22.97 5.24 4.53
CA LYS A 76 -22.94 4.41 3.33
C LYS A 76 -22.33 5.20 2.17
N SER A 77 -21.75 4.48 1.22
CA SER A 77 -21.23 5.05 -0.03
C SER A 77 -21.51 4.09 -1.18
N GLY A 78 -22.53 4.38 -1.99
CA GLY A 78 -23.03 3.40 -2.96
C GLY A 78 -23.65 2.21 -2.23
N ASP A 79 -23.20 0.99 -2.48
CA ASP A 79 -23.67 -0.22 -1.78
C ASP A 79 -22.85 -0.57 -0.53
N GLU A 80 -21.73 0.12 -0.29
CA GLU A 80 -20.80 -0.20 0.79
C GLU A 80 -21.21 0.48 2.11
N GLU A 81 -21.43 -0.33 3.16
CA GLU A 81 -21.82 0.12 4.50
C GLU A 81 -20.59 0.50 5.33
N GLY A 82 -20.57 1.71 5.88
CA GLY A 82 -19.43 2.18 6.65
C GLY A 82 -19.39 3.69 6.85
N LEU A 83 -18.56 4.15 7.79
CA LEU A 83 -18.38 5.58 7.99
C LEU A 83 -17.58 6.16 6.82
N ASN A 84 -18.21 7.06 6.06
CA ASN A 84 -17.65 7.65 4.86
C ASN A 84 -17.49 9.16 5.01
N ILE A 85 -16.35 9.68 4.55
CA ILE A 85 -16.11 11.11 4.35
C ILE A 85 -15.85 11.33 2.85
N SER A 86 -16.73 12.08 2.20
CA SER A 86 -16.68 12.36 0.77
C SER A 86 -16.51 13.84 0.46
N ASN A 87 -15.95 14.14 -0.72
CA ASN A 87 -15.83 15.51 -1.21
C ASN A 87 -17.17 16.05 -1.76
N SER A 88 -17.15 17.27 -2.29
CA SER A 88 -18.34 17.91 -2.88
C SER A 88 -18.98 17.11 -4.03
N SER A 89 -18.20 16.28 -4.73
CA SER A 89 -18.65 15.45 -5.85
C SER A 89 -19.20 14.09 -5.41
N GLY A 90 -19.17 13.77 -4.12
CA GLY A 90 -19.58 12.47 -3.59
C GLY A 90 -18.50 11.39 -3.65
N GLU A 91 -17.29 11.70 -4.10
CA GLU A 91 -16.19 10.74 -4.11
C GLU A 91 -15.73 10.49 -2.67
N SER A 92 -15.71 9.22 -2.25
CA SER A 92 -15.14 8.81 -0.97
C SER A 92 -13.64 9.15 -0.90
N LYS A 93 -13.24 9.81 0.18
CA LYS A 93 -11.83 10.13 0.48
C LYS A 93 -11.30 9.35 1.66
N LEU A 94 -12.15 9.08 2.65
CA LEU A 94 -11.91 8.18 3.77
C LEU A 94 -13.15 7.31 3.97
N PHE A 95 -12.95 6.01 4.08
CA PHE A 95 -14.00 5.04 4.37
C PHE A 95 -13.55 4.10 5.49
N ILE A 96 -14.45 3.76 6.41
CA ILE A 96 -14.23 2.73 7.41
C ILE A 96 -15.36 1.73 7.26
N ASP A 97 -15.02 0.53 6.78
CA ASP A 97 -15.97 -0.54 6.53
C ASP A 97 -16.62 -1.00 7.85
N SER A 98 -17.96 -1.07 7.87
CA SER A 98 -18.71 -1.39 9.09
C SER A 98 -18.49 -2.83 9.56
N SER A 99 -18.22 -3.75 8.63
CA SER A 99 -18.14 -5.18 8.89
C SER A 99 -16.77 -5.63 9.39
N SER A 100 -15.71 -5.10 8.80
CA SER A 100 -14.31 -5.49 9.04
C SER A 100 -13.53 -4.46 9.87
N GLY A 101 -13.98 -3.20 9.91
CA GLY A 101 -13.24 -2.09 10.49
C GLY A 101 -12.00 -1.67 9.68
N ASN A 102 -11.86 -2.16 8.44
CA ASN A 102 -10.77 -1.78 7.56
C ASN A 102 -10.93 -0.34 7.09
N VAL A 103 -9.81 0.36 6.92
CA VAL A 103 -9.78 1.77 6.51
C VAL A 103 -9.38 1.90 5.05
N GLY A 104 -10.23 2.51 4.24
CA GLY A 104 -9.96 2.90 2.85
C GLY A 104 -9.61 4.38 2.74
N ILE A 105 -8.55 4.71 2.01
CA ILE A 105 -8.20 6.07 1.57
C ILE A 105 -8.36 6.11 0.05
N GLY A 106 -9.35 6.87 -0.43
CA GLY A 106 -9.71 6.91 -1.86
C GLY A 106 -10.34 5.62 -2.42
N THR A 107 -10.79 4.71 -1.55
CA THR A 107 -11.53 3.49 -1.90
C THR A 107 -12.58 3.18 -0.84
N THR A 108 -13.71 2.61 -1.26
CA THR A 108 -14.77 2.09 -0.37
C THR A 108 -14.69 0.58 -0.16
N THR A 109 -13.79 -0.11 -0.86
CA THR A 109 -13.61 -1.57 -0.78
C THR A 109 -12.19 -1.90 -0.31
N PRO A 110 -11.85 -1.68 0.97
CA PRO A 110 -10.51 -1.94 1.48
C PRO A 110 -10.22 -3.46 1.56
N GLU A 111 -9.23 -3.91 0.79
CA GLU A 111 -8.77 -5.32 0.73
C GLU A 111 -7.83 -5.70 1.89
N ALA A 112 -7.41 -4.72 2.70
CA ALA A 112 -6.57 -4.91 3.89
C ALA A 112 -6.96 -3.91 4.99
N LYS A 113 -6.38 -4.05 6.19
CA LYS A 113 -6.63 -3.15 7.34
C LYS A 113 -6.50 -1.66 6.99
N LEU A 114 -5.54 -1.34 6.13
CA LEU A 114 -5.40 -0.03 5.52
C LEU A 114 -5.21 -0.24 4.01
N SER A 115 -6.12 0.30 3.21
CA SER A 115 -6.03 0.30 1.75
C SER A 115 -5.97 1.75 1.25
N VAL A 116 -4.97 2.06 0.43
CA VAL A 116 -4.82 3.36 -0.21
C VAL A 116 -4.94 3.17 -1.71
N ASN A 117 -5.92 3.81 -2.33
CA ASN A 117 -6.04 3.87 -3.78
C ASN A 117 -5.22 5.05 -4.30
N GLY A 118 -3.95 4.78 -4.63
CA GLY A 118 -2.97 5.76 -5.06
C GLY A 118 -1.64 5.62 -4.32
N ASP A 119 -0.80 6.65 -4.39
CA ASP A 119 0.51 6.66 -3.74
C ASP A 119 0.40 6.89 -2.23
N LEU A 120 1.18 6.13 -1.45
CA LEU A 120 1.36 6.33 -0.02
C LEU A 120 2.73 6.98 0.24
N GLN A 121 2.73 8.25 0.63
CA GLN A 121 3.92 8.95 1.10
C GLN A 121 4.05 8.79 2.63
N VAL A 122 5.17 8.22 3.07
CA VAL A 122 5.53 8.05 4.49
C VAL A 122 6.99 8.44 4.68
N ASP A 123 7.32 9.07 5.80
CA ASP A 123 8.71 9.48 6.11
C ASP A 123 9.57 8.25 6.47
N ILE A 124 9.09 7.43 7.40
CA ILE A 124 9.70 6.15 7.78
C ILE A 124 8.62 5.07 7.80
N LEU A 125 8.79 4.03 6.97
CA LEU A 125 7.92 2.85 6.97
C LEU A 125 8.55 1.73 7.80
N THR A 126 7.99 1.43 8.96
CA THR A 126 8.36 0.25 9.76
C THR A 126 7.25 -0.80 9.67
N VAL A 127 7.51 -1.89 8.95
CA VAL A 127 6.58 -3.01 8.79
C VAL A 127 7.31 -4.33 9.02
N ASN A 128 6.60 -5.34 9.54
CA ASN A 128 7.19 -6.68 9.75
C ASN A 128 7.59 -7.32 8.41
N GLN A 129 6.76 -7.14 7.39
CA GLN A 129 6.98 -7.59 6.02
C GLN A 129 6.38 -6.56 5.07
N LEU A 130 7.12 -6.20 4.01
CA LEU A 130 6.63 -5.37 2.91
C LEU A 130 6.47 -6.25 1.68
N ALA A 131 5.23 -6.52 1.28
CA ALA A 131 4.92 -7.14 0.01
C ALA A 131 4.63 -6.04 -1.02
N ILE A 132 5.46 -5.93 -2.06
CA ILE A 132 5.16 -5.10 -3.23
C ILE A 132 4.39 -5.99 -4.22
N ASN A 133 3.09 -6.16 -3.97
CA ASN A 133 2.19 -6.96 -4.81
C ASN A 133 1.67 -6.11 -5.97
N LYS A 134 1.56 -6.72 -7.16
CA LYS A 134 0.99 -6.20 -8.43
C LYS A 134 0.38 -4.79 -8.38
N VAL A 135 0.96 -3.85 -9.13
CA VAL A 135 0.16 -2.72 -9.66
C VAL A 135 -0.86 -3.36 -10.60
N LYS A 136 -2.16 -3.01 -10.44
CA LYS A 136 -3.26 -3.61 -11.20
C LYS A 136 -2.94 -3.64 -12.69
N ASP A 137 -3.17 -4.79 -13.29
CA ASP A 137 -3.14 -5.04 -14.74
C ASP A 137 -4.03 -3.98 -15.42
N ASP A 138 -3.41 -2.96 -16.02
CA ASP A 138 -4.01 -2.14 -17.06
C ASP A 138 -3.34 -2.57 -18.35
N ASP A 139 -4.14 -3.02 -19.30
CA ASP A 139 -3.84 -3.93 -20.42
C ASP A 139 -2.78 -3.45 -21.44
N ASP A 140 -1.90 -2.48 -21.14
CA ASP A 140 -1.07 -1.87 -22.20
C ASP A 140 0.27 -1.20 -21.81
N ILE A 141 0.98 -1.59 -20.74
CA ILE A 141 2.36 -1.08 -20.51
C ILE A 141 3.31 -2.16 -19.96
N GLU A 142 4.38 -2.40 -20.73
CA GLU A 142 5.58 -3.20 -20.45
C GLU A 142 5.94 -3.37 -18.97
N ASP A 143 5.79 -4.61 -18.48
CA ASP A 143 6.22 -5.12 -17.18
C ASP A 143 7.58 -4.58 -16.73
N THR A 144 7.57 -3.52 -15.92
CA THR A 144 8.75 -3.16 -15.13
C THR A 144 8.39 -3.01 -13.66
N HIS A 145 8.38 -4.15 -12.98
CA HIS A 145 8.44 -4.23 -11.52
C HIS A 145 9.75 -3.60 -11.00
N LYS A 146 9.80 -2.27 -10.86
CA LYS A 146 10.98 -1.55 -10.37
C LYS A 146 10.77 -1.14 -8.92
N LEU A 147 11.57 -1.71 -8.01
CA LEU A 147 11.81 -1.14 -6.69
C LEU A 147 12.63 0.15 -6.88
N LYS A 148 11.98 1.32 -6.78
CA LYS A 148 12.66 2.62 -6.85
C LYS A 148 13.09 3.05 -5.45
N ILE A 149 14.38 3.37 -5.28
CA ILE A 149 14.92 3.96 -4.05
C ILE A 149 15.45 5.33 -4.40
N TYR A 150 14.95 6.37 -3.72
CA TYR A 150 15.41 7.74 -3.91
C TYR A 150 16.39 8.10 -2.78
N GLY A 151 17.69 8.14 -3.11
CA GLY A 151 18.77 8.46 -2.16
C GLY A 151 19.13 7.28 -1.23
N GLY A 152 20.43 6.99 -1.11
CA GLY A 152 20.97 5.87 -0.31
C GLY A 152 21.12 4.55 -1.07
N ASP A 153 21.55 3.51 -0.34
CA ASP A 153 21.77 2.16 -0.87
C ASP A 153 20.54 1.25 -0.67
N LEU A 154 20.30 0.33 -1.61
CA LEU A 154 19.40 -0.81 -1.39
C LEU A 154 20.10 -1.85 -0.52
N VAL A 155 19.77 -1.90 0.77
CA VAL A 155 20.35 -2.88 1.70
C VAL A 155 19.38 -4.05 1.91
N PHE A 156 19.72 -5.22 1.36
CA PHE A 156 19.04 -6.48 1.69
C PHE A 156 19.66 -7.08 2.96
N LYS A 157 19.04 -6.83 4.13
CA LYS A 157 19.46 -7.46 5.40
C LYS A 157 18.93 -8.89 5.48
N VAL A 158 19.85 -9.83 5.66
CA VAL A 158 19.59 -11.26 5.88
C VAL A 158 19.88 -11.61 7.33
N ALA A 159 19.27 -12.67 7.87
CA ALA A 159 19.53 -13.10 9.25
C ALA A 159 21.01 -13.49 9.44
N ASP A 160 21.55 -13.25 10.64
CA ASP A 160 22.94 -13.58 10.97
C ASP A 160 23.22 -15.07 10.69
N ASN A 161 24.29 -15.32 9.93
CA ASN A 161 24.74 -16.66 9.52
C ASN A 161 23.72 -17.56 8.78
N ALA A 162 22.63 -17.00 8.24
CA ALA A 162 21.77 -17.76 7.34
C ALA A 162 22.46 -17.95 5.98
N ASN A 163 22.73 -19.21 5.63
CA ASN A 163 23.21 -19.62 4.31
C ASN A 163 22.09 -19.54 3.27
N ASN A 164 22.46 -19.36 2.00
CA ASN A 164 21.56 -19.43 0.85
C ASN A 164 20.49 -18.32 0.76
N GLN A 165 20.69 -17.19 1.44
CA GLN A 165 19.82 -16.01 1.33
C GLN A 165 20.37 -15.00 0.31
N GLY A 166 19.52 -14.51 -0.60
CA GLY A 166 19.94 -13.66 -1.70
C GLY A 166 18.79 -13.21 -2.60
N ILE A 167 19.15 -12.67 -3.77
CA ILE A 167 18.21 -12.28 -4.83
C ILE A 167 17.85 -13.54 -5.63
N LEU A 168 16.56 -13.85 -5.69
CA LEU A 168 16.01 -15.00 -6.42
C LEU A 168 15.36 -14.53 -7.72
N PHE A 169 15.67 -15.24 -8.81
CA PHE A 169 15.02 -15.06 -10.09
C PHE A 169 14.17 -16.31 -10.36
N GLN A 170 12.85 -16.16 -10.41
CA GLN A 170 11.90 -17.24 -10.61
C GLN A 170 11.10 -16.99 -11.89
N ASN A 171 10.82 -18.03 -12.67
CA ASN A 171 9.92 -17.91 -13.81
C ASN A 171 8.45 -18.02 -13.38
N SER A 172 7.53 -17.74 -14.30
CA SER A 172 6.08 -17.82 -14.05
C SER A 172 5.58 -19.21 -13.64
N GLY A 173 6.32 -20.27 -13.98
CA GLY A 173 6.04 -21.64 -13.56
C GLY A 173 6.51 -21.98 -12.14
N GLY A 174 7.09 -21.03 -11.40
CA GLY A 174 7.56 -21.26 -10.04
C GLY A 174 8.94 -21.93 -9.96
N HIS A 175 9.70 -22.03 -11.05
CA HIS A 175 11.07 -22.53 -11.03
C HIS A 175 12.06 -21.38 -10.84
N TYR A 176 12.99 -21.54 -9.89
CA TYR A 176 14.15 -20.66 -9.76
C TYR A 176 15.08 -20.89 -10.94
N THR A 177 15.35 -19.85 -11.72
CA THR A 177 16.25 -19.91 -12.88
C THR A 177 17.66 -19.48 -12.51
N TRP A 178 17.77 -18.45 -11.67
CA TRP A 178 19.02 -17.89 -11.19
C TRP A 178 18.90 -17.41 -9.74
N ARG A 179 20.05 -17.29 -9.06
CA ARG A 179 20.16 -16.55 -7.81
C ARG A 179 21.52 -15.87 -7.67
N ILE A 180 21.53 -14.74 -6.97
CA ILE A 180 22.74 -14.06 -6.48
C ILE A 180 22.65 -14.08 -4.96
N TYR A 181 23.57 -14.77 -4.28
CA TYR A 181 23.41 -15.03 -2.86
C TYR A 181 24.72 -15.04 -2.09
N ARG A 182 24.60 -14.86 -0.78
CA ARG A 182 25.70 -14.94 0.17
C ARG A 182 25.76 -16.34 0.78
N THR A 183 26.94 -16.90 0.92
CA THR A 183 27.16 -18.13 1.69
C THR A 183 28.37 -18.00 2.61
N ILE A 184 28.33 -18.71 3.72
CA ILE A 184 29.49 -18.92 4.59
C ILE A 184 29.87 -20.38 4.41
N ASP A 185 30.98 -20.62 3.73
CA ASP A 185 31.53 -21.97 3.64
C ASP A 185 32.02 -22.39 5.02
N SER A 186 31.75 -23.63 5.42
CA SER A 186 32.02 -24.11 6.78
C SER A 186 33.51 -24.09 7.18
N ALA A 187 34.42 -23.88 6.21
CA ALA A 187 35.84 -23.71 6.42
C ALA A 187 36.25 -22.24 6.69
N ASP A 188 35.39 -21.26 6.39
CA ASP A 188 35.74 -19.84 6.38
C ASP A 188 34.87 -19.01 7.31
N THR A 189 35.47 -18.00 7.93
CA THR A 189 34.76 -17.06 8.82
C THR A 189 34.05 -15.95 8.04
N TYR A 190 34.40 -15.75 6.76
CA TYR A 190 33.92 -14.63 5.96
C TYR A 190 33.01 -15.09 4.81
N PRO A 191 31.95 -14.34 4.50
CA PRO A 191 31.00 -14.73 3.46
C PRO A 191 31.56 -14.53 2.05
N SER A 192 31.24 -15.48 1.17
CA SER A 192 31.48 -15.41 -0.28
C SER A 192 30.20 -14.98 -1.01
N LEU A 193 30.36 -14.32 -2.16
CA LEU A 193 29.26 -14.00 -3.08
C LEU A 193 29.19 -15.07 -4.16
N ARG A 194 28.00 -15.61 -4.43
CA ARG A 194 27.79 -16.64 -5.45
C ARG A 194 26.67 -16.30 -6.42
N ILE A 195 26.85 -16.75 -7.66
CA ILE A 195 25.84 -16.74 -8.71
C ILE A 195 25.58 -18.19 -9.10
N ALA A 196 24.33 -18.63 -8.96
CA ALA A 196 23.90 -19.99 -9.28
C ALA A 196 22.75 -19.99 -10.27
N GLY A 197 22.64 -21.06 -11.06
CA GLY A 197 21.57 -21.27 -12.04
C GLY A 197 21.26 -22.75 -12.24
N GLY A 198 20.27 -23.04 -13.09
CA GLY A 198 19.95 -24.42 -13.48
C GLY A 198 18.47 -24.78 -13.62
N GLY A 199 17.54 -23.91 -13.18
CA GLY A 199 16.10 -24.16 -13.33
C GLY A 199 15.58 -25.27 -12.40
N SER A 200 15.27 -24.96 -11.14
CA SER A 200 14.69 -25.94 -10.20
C SER A 200 13.55 -25.34 -9.38
N SER A 201 12.64 -26.20 -8.92
CA SER A 201 11.60 -25.82 -7.95
C SER A 201 12.16 -25.63 -6.52
N SER A 202 13.38 -26.08 -6.26
CA SER A 202 14.09 -25.83 -5.00
C SER A 202 15.32 -24.95 -5.22
N ILE A 203 15.52 -23.98 -4.32
CA ILE A 203 16.69 -23.10 -4.31
C ILE A 203 18.02 -23.87 -4.11
N THR A 204 17.98 -25.00 -3.40
CA THR A 204 19.18 -25.78 -3.06
C THR A 204 19.77 -26.55 -4.23
N ASP A 205 19.00 -26.73 -5.30
CA ASP A 205 19.43 -27.54 -6.46
C ASP A 205 20.10 -26.68 -7.54
N LEU A 206 20.07 -25.35 -7.37
CA LEU A 206 20.79 -24.44 -8.26
C LEU A 206 22.28 -24.61 -8.06
N GLN A 207 22.98 -24.82 -9.17
CA GLN A 207 24.42 -25.06 -9.18
C GLN A 207 25.18 -23.75 -9.27
N ASP A 208 26.22 -23.63 -8.46
CA ASP A 208 27.08 -22.45 -8.46
C ASP A 208 27.86 -22.37 -9.79
N ALA A 209 27.57 -21.33 -10.55
CA ALA A 209 28.23 -21.05 -11.82
C ALA A 209 29.47 -20.16 -11.59
N MET A 210 29.36 -19.19 -10.69
CA MET A 210 30.43 -18.28 -10.33
C MET A 210 30.48 -18.07 -8.82
N THR A 211 31.70 -18.05 -8.29
CA THR A 211 32.01 -17.74 -6.91
C THR A 211 32.97 -16.56 -6.87
N ILE A 212 32.65 -15.53 -6.09
CA ILE A 212 33.60 -14.52 -5.65
C ILE A 212 33.87 -14.82 -4.18
N PHE A 213 35.03 -15.42 -3.94
CA PHE A 213 35.45 -15.82 -2.61
C PHE A 213 35.73 -14.60 -1.75
N HIS A 214 35.64 -14.75 -0.43
CA HIS A 214 35.77 -13.62 0.50
C HIS A 214 37.12 -12.88 0.42
N ASP A 215 38.17 -13.49 -0.12
CA ASP A 215 39.49 -12.92 -0.35
C ASP A 215 39.66 -12.27 -1.74
N GLY A 216 38.58 -12.21 -2.51
CA GLY A 216 38.51 -11.65 -3.86
C GLY A 216 38.90 -12.60 -4.98
N ASN A 217 39.18 -13.88 -4.72
CA ASN A 217 39.40 -14.87 -5.77
C ASN A 217 38.08 -15.19 -6.50
N VAL A 218 38.14 -15.29 -7.83
CA VAL A 218 36.97 -15.61 -8.66
C VAL A 218 37.07 -17.05 -9.16
N GLY A 219 36.07 -17.85 -8.86
CA GLY A 219 35.88 -19.21 -9.36
C GLY A 219 34.78 -19.25 -10.42
N ILE A 220 35.01 -19.94 -11.54
CA ILE A 220 33.97 -20.31 -12.52
C ILE A 220 33.87 -21.83 -12.53
N GLY A 221 32.69 -22.36 -12.21
CA GLY A 221 32.48 -23.81 -12.02
C GLY A 221 33.20 -24.42 -10.81
N THR A 222 33.70 -23.58 -9.89
CA THR A 222 34.32 -23.98 -8.62
C THR A 222 33.86 -23.06 -7.50
N THR A 223 33.70 -23.64 -6.30
CA THR A 223 33.29 -22.93 -5.08
C THR A 223 34.47 -22.50 -4.21
N SER A 224 35.67 -23.00 -4.51
CA SER A 224 36.87 -22.80 -3.68
C SER A 224 38.08 -22.50 -4.57
N PRO A 225 38.10 -21.33 -5.25
CA PRO A 225 39.20 -20.97 -6.13
C PRO A 225 40.53 -20.82 -5.35
N GLY A 226 41.53 -21.63 -5.72
CA GLY A 226 42.89 -21.60 -5.19
C GLY A 226 43.82 -20.58 -5.84
N ALA A 227 43.32 -19.83 -6.82
CA ALA A 227 44.02 -18.73 -7.48
C ALA A 227 43.08 -17.54 -7.71
N LYS A 228 43.63 -16.38 -8.07
CA LYS A 228 42.85 -15.13 -8.29
C LYS A 228 41.72 -15.31 -9.32
N LEU A 229 41.95 -16.13 -10.34
CA LEU A 229 40.92 -16.64 -11.24
C LEU A 229 41.16 -18.14 -11.40
N GLU A 230 40.15 -18.95 -11.10
CA GLU A 230 40.15 -20.39 -11.34
C GLU A 230 38.92 -20.75 -12.16
N VAL A 231 39.12 -21.49 -13.25
CA VAL A 231 38.05 -22.02 -14.09
C VAL A 231 38.15 -23.53 -14.06
N ASN A 232 37.11 -24.18 -13.56
CA ASN A 232 36.97 -25.62 -13.64
C ASN A 232 36.35 -26.00 -14.98
N GLY A 233 37.20 -26.10 -16.00
CA GLY A 233 36.80 -26.39 -17.38
C GLY A 233 37.69 -25.69 -18.39
N ASP A 234 37.33 -25.82 -19.67
CA ASP A 234 38.07 -25.20 -20.75
C ASP A 234 37.83 -23.68 -20.81
N ILE A 235 38.90 -22.92 -21.03
CA ILE A 235 38.83 -21.49 -21.30
C ILE A 235 39.03 -21.28 -22.80
N LYS A 236 37.98 -20.84 -23.50
CA LYS A 236 38.11 -20.38 -24.88
C LYS A 236 38.54 -18.91 -24.89
N VAL A 237 39.67 -18.61 -25.52
CA VAL A 237 40.16 -17.25 -25.73
C VAL A 237 40.08 -16.93 -27.21
N GLU A 238 39.28 -15.91 -27.58
CA GLU A 238 39.24 -15.38 -28.94
C GLU A 238 40.11 -14.11 -29.00
N GLY A 239 41.12 -14.10 -29.88
CA GLY A 239 42.07 -12.99 -30.04
C GLY A 239 43.50 -13.31 -29.55
N LYS A 240 44.31 -12.26 -29.34
CA LYS A 240 45.71 -12.39 -28.89
C LYS A 240 45.77 -12.41 -27.37
N PHE A 241 46.36 -13.45 -26.78
CA PHE A 241 46.75 -13.44 -25.38
C PHE A 241 47.88 -12.41 -25.18
N ILE A 242 47.66 -11.41 -24.31
CA ILE A 242 48.67 -10.40 -23.96
C ILE A 242 49.23 -10.76 -22.58
N GLY A 243 50.45 -11.31 -22.55
CA GLY A 243 51.14 -11.69 -21.32
C GLY A 243 51.85 -13.04 -21.43
N ASN A 244 52.22 -13.60 -20.28
CA ASN A 244 52.86 -14.91 -20.18
C ASN A 244 51.83 -16.00 -19.85
N LEU A 245 51.74 -17.04 -20.68
CA LEU A 245 50.96 -18.24 -20.39
C LEU A 245 51.89 -19.30 -19.79
N LYS A 246 51.64 -19.69 -18.54
CA LYS A 246 52.34 -20.81 -17.89
C LYS A 246 51.39 -22.00 -17.82
N ILE A 247 51.62 -23.01 -18.64
CA ILE A 247 50.90 -24.28 -18.57
C ILE A 247 51.73 -25.21 -17.68
N LYS A 248 51.20 -25.59 -16.52
CA LYS A 248 51.74 -26.72 -15.75
C LYS A 248 51.00 -27.96 -16.23
N ASP A 249 51.68 -28.82 -16.98
CA ASP A 249 51.16 -30.14 -17.32
C ASP A 249 51.29 -31.02 -16.07
N THR A 250 50.17 -31.34 -15.43
CA THR A 250 50.09 -32.33 -14.35
C THR A 250 49.54 -33.62 -14.94
N ARG A 251 50.39 -34.35 -15.67
CA ARG A 251 50.16 -35.77 -15.97
C ARG A 251 50.49 -36.63 -14.77
#